data_AF-M5TET6-F1
#
_entry.id   AF-M5TET6-F1
#
_cell.length_a   1.000
_cell.length_b   1.000
_cell.length_c   1.000
_cell.angle_alpha   90.00
_cell.angle_beta   90.00
_cell.angle_gamma   90.00
#
_symmetry.space_group_name_H-M   'P 1'
#
loop_
_entity.id
_entity.type
_entity.pdbx_description
1 polymer ?
#
loop_
_entity_poly.entity_id
_entity_poly.type
_entity_poly.pdbx_seq_one_letter_code
_entity_poly.pdbx_strand_id
1 'polypeptide(L)'
;MVGELWLPMLPIIAYVLLVSWIDIAYHLEEYEFPIAILGVLGTVIGLLLAFRTNSSYDRWWEARTLWGAIVNDSRTWVRQLIAFSKSEHDSRDVSTTVRQMAFRHAAWCYALSRNLRTGDPFVGMDEFISRDEIDTYRTSNNVPNAILHRQAIELRRLREQNQIELYEFVELERTLTRLTNSMGGCERIKNTPFPALYSRMVHGLIYGFVLFLPFGLVQVPTPGLIFISLSLSLGFLLVDHVAIYLQDPFSNRPSDTPTLALSRTIEINIRQMLGDTEWPDKLEPVDGVLY
;
A
#
# COMPACT_ATOMS: atom_id res chain seq x y z
N MET A 1 -15.91 0.37 -3.43
CA MET A 1 -15.80 1.70 -4.10
C MET A 1 -17.15 2.36 -4.38
N VAL A 2 -17.92 2.04 -5.43
CA VAL A 2 -19.24 2.69 -5.66
C VAL A 2 -20.23 2.37 -4.53
N GLY A 3 -20.17 1.15 -4.00
CA GLY A 3 -20.93 0.73 -2.83
C GLY A 3 -20.54 1.40 -1.50
N GLU A 4 -19.56 2.29 -1.47
CA GLU A 4 -19.28 3.13 -0.27
C GLU A 4 -19.72 4.59 -0.49
N LEU A 5 -20.00 4.96 -1.73
CA LEU A 5 -20.44 6.30 -2.13
C LEU A 5 -21.95 6.49 -1.99
N TRP A 6 -22.75 5.43 -1.87
CA TRP A 6 -24.21 5.58 -1.74
C TRP A 6 -24.58 6.35 -0.47
N LEU A 7 -23.88 6.11 0.65
CA LEU A 7 -24.17 6.76 1.92
C LEU A 7 -23.97 8.28 1.88
N PRO A 8 -22.85 8.83 1.36
CA PRO A 8 -22.70 10.28 1.18
C PRO A 8 -23.58 10.85 0.03
N MET A 9 -23.99 10.03 -0.94
CA MET A 9 -24.89 10.49 -2.02
C MET A 9 -26.34 10.65 -1.58
N LEU A 10 -26.84 9.86 -0.62
CA LEU A 10 -28.22 9.98 -0.12
C LEU A 10 -28.61 11.39 0.34
N PRO A 11 -27.85 12.08 1.22
CA PRO A 11 -28.18 13.45 1.61
C PRO A 11 -28.09 14.43 0.44
N ILE A 12 -27.18 14.21 -0.53
CA ILE A 12 -27.07 15.03 -1.74
C ILE A 12 -28.30 14.86 -2.62
N ILE A 13 -28.78 13.62 -2.82
CA ILE A 13 -30.00 13.33 -3.56
C ILE A 13 -31.20 14.00 -2.91
N ALA A 14 -31.37 13.82 -1.59
CA ALA A 14 -32.46 14.47 -0.85
C ALA A 14 -32.40 16.00 -0.97
N TYR A 15 -31.20 16.57 -0.90
CA TYR A 15 -30.99 18.00 -1.04
C TYR A 15 -31.30 18.53 -2.45
N VAL A 16 -30.83 17.86 -3.50
CA VAL A 16 -31.11 18.24 -4.89
C VAL A 16 -32.61 18.16 -5.18
N LEU A 17 -33.29 17.12 -4.69
CA LEU A 17 -34.74 16.99 -4.81
C LEU A 17 -35.48 18.10 -4.05
N LEU A 18 -35.00 18.48 -2.86
CA LEU A 18 -35.55 19.60 -2.10
C LEU A 18 -35.41 20.92 -2.88
N VAL A 19 -34.22 21.23 -3.41
CA VAL A 19 -34.00 22.45 -4.19
C VAL A 19 -34.85 22.45 -5.46
N SER A 20 -34.97 21.30 -6.14
CA SER A 20 -35.83 21.15 -7.32
C SER A 20 -37.31 21.37 -7.01
N TRP A 21 -37.77 20.92 -5.84
CA TRP A 21 -39.14 21.18 -5.38
C TRP A 21 -39.37 22.66 -5.07
N ILE A 22 -38.41 23.32 -4.41
CA ILE A 22 -38.48 24.77 -4.13
C ILE A 22 -38.50 25.56 -5.44
N ASP A 23 -37.67 25.18 -6.42
CA ASP A 23 -37.63 25.79 -7.75
C ASP A 23 -39.00 25.77 -8.44
N ILE A 24 -39.66 24.61 -8.49
CA ILE A 24 -41.02 24.48 -9.05
C ILE A 24 -42.05 25.29 -8.24
N ALA A 25 -41.95 25.30 -6.91
CA ALA A 25 -42.96 25.93 -6.05
C ALA A 25 -42.88 27.46 -6.03
N TYR A 26 -41.69 28.02 -6.23
CA TYR A 26 -41.41 29.45 -6.07
C TYR A 26 -40.86 30.12 -7.33
N HIS A 27 -40.81 29.41 -8.46
CA HIS A 27 -40.29 29.91 -9.74
C HIS A 27 -38.88 30.51 -9.59
N LEU A 28 -37.95 29.75 -8.99
CA LEU A 28 -36.59 30.25 -8.77
C LEU A 28 -35.83 30.55 -10.08
N GLU A 29 -36.28 29.97 -11.20
CA GLU A 29 -35.87 30.31 -12.57
C GLU A 29 -35.92 31.80 -12.91
N GLU A 30 -36.77 32.59 -12.24
CA GLU A 30 -36.86 34.05 -12.43
C GLU A 30 -35.69 34.83 -11.78
N TYR A 31 -34.93 34.19 -10.88
CA TYR A 31 -33.77 34.81 -10.22
C TYR A 31 -32.48 34.51 -10.98
N GLU A 32 -31.64 35.54 -11.17
CA GLU A 32 -30.32 35.38 -11.76
C GLU A 32 -29.30 34.88 -10.72
N PHE A 33 -28.95 33.60 -10.80
CA PHE A 33 -27.82 33.04 -10.06
C PHE A 33 -26.55 33.15 -10.89
N PRO A 34 -25.43 33.64 -10.33
CA PRO A 34 -24.18 33.82 -11.05
C PRO A 34 -23.46 32.48 -11.27
N ILE A 35 -23.90 31.70 -12.26
CA ILE A 35 -23.33 30.37 -12.60
C ILE A 35 -21.82 30.43 -12.89
N ALA A 36 -21.31 31.59 -13.33
CA ALA A 36 -19.89 31.82 -13.53
C ALA A 36 -19.05 31.60 -12.25
N ILE A 37 -19.58 31.93 -11.07
CA ILE A 37 -18.91 31.70 -9.78
C ILE A 37 -18.74 30.19 -9.54
N LEU A 38 -19.78 29.41 -9.84
CA LEU A 38 -19.72 27.95 -9.75
C LEU A 38 -18.76 27.37 -10.78
N GLY A 39 -18.69 27.92 -11.99
CA GLY A 39 -17.70 27.53 -13.00
C GLY A 39 -16.26 27.71 -12.52
N VAL A 40 -15.96 28.85 -11.89
CA VAL A 40 -14.63 29.11 -11.29
C VAL A 40 -14.35 28.15 -10.13
N LEU A 41 -15.31 27.98 -9.21
CA LEU A 41 -15.16 27.04 -8.09
C LEU A 41 -14.94 25.61 -8.55
N GLY A 42 -15.74 25.13 -9.51
CA GLY A 42 -15.60 23.80 -10.10
C GLY A 42 -14.24 23.59 -10.77
N THR A 43 -13.72 24.61 -11.45
CA THR A 43 -12.38 24.57 -12.08
C THR A 43 -11.28 24.46 -11.02
N VAL A 44 -11.36 25.27 -9.95
CA VAL A 44 -10.40 25.24 -8.85
C VAL A 44 -10.44 23.89 -8.13
N ILE A 45 -11.63 23.35 -7.86
CA ILE A 45 -11.81 22.04 -7.23
C ILE A 45 -11.23 20.95 -8.12
N GLY A 46 -11.53 20.95 -9.42
CA GLY A 46 -10.98 19.99 -10.37
C GLY A 46 -9.45 19.99 -10.37
N LEU A 47 -8.83 21.17 -10.36
CA LEU A 47 -7.37 21.31 -10.28
C LEU A 47 -6.81 20.78 -8.96
N LEU A 48 -7.39 21.16 -7.81
CA LEU A 48 -6.96 20.67 -6.51
C LEU A 48 -7.08 19.15 -6.40
N LEU A 49 -8.15 18.60 -6.94
CA LEU A 49 -8.42 17.18 -6.93
C LEU A 49 -7.45 16.40 -7.82
N ALA A 50 -7.06 16.97 -8.97
CA ALA A 50 -6.01 16.41 -9.81
C ALA A 50 -4.66 16.35 -9.07
N PHE A 51 -4.24 17.45 -8.41
CA PHE A 51 -3.02 17.45 -7.60
C PHE A 51 -3.06 16.45 -6.45
N ARG A 52 -4.21 16.36 -5.77
CA ARG A 52 -4.42 15.37 -4.70
C ARG A 52 -4.27 13.96 -5.22
N THR A 53 -4.96 13.65 -6.33
CA THR A 53 -4.97 12.31 -6.93
C THR A 53 -3.58 11.90 -7.38
N ASN A 54 -2.83 12.80 -8.02
CA ASN A 54 -1.45 12.55 -8.42
C ASN A 54 -0.56 12.27 -7.20
N SER A 55 -0.65 13.10 -6.15
CA SER A 55 0.15 12.90 -4.93
C SER A 55 -0.17 11.58 -4.22
N SER A 56 -1.45 11.18 -4.20
CA SER A 56 -1.86 9.88 -3.66
C SER A 56 -1.38 8.72 -4.53
N TYR A 57 -1.44 8.86 -5.85
CA TYR A 57 -0.93 7.88 -6.80
C TYR A 57 0.58 7.67 -6.65
N ASP A 58 1.35 8.74 -6.50
CA ASP A 58 2.80 8.67 -6.29
C ASP A 58 3.15 7.86 -5.04
N ARG A 59 2.41 8.04 -3.93
CA ARG A 59 2.56 7.23 -2.71
C ARG A 59 2.26 5.76 -2.95
N TRP A 60 1.17 5.46 -3.66
CA TRP A 60 0.80 4.09 -4.02
C TRP A 60 1.87 3.43 -4.90
N TRP A 61 2.36 4.15 -5.90
CA TRP A 61 3.40 3.68 -6.82
C TRP A 61 4.74 3.49 -6.13
N GLU A 62 5.10 4.38 -5.20
CA GLU A 62 6.30 4.26 -4.36
C GLU A 62 6.25 2.97 -3.52
N ALA A 63 5.11 2.68 -2.87
CA ALA A 63 4.91 1.44 -2.12
C ALA A 63 5.10 0.20 -3.00
N ARG A 64 4.55 0.21 -4.22
CA ARG A 64 4.72 -0.90 -5.17
C ARG A 64 6.16 -1.06 -5.62
N THR A 65 6.86 0.04 -5.86
CA THR A 65 8.27 0.08 -6.26
C THR A 65 9.18 -0.48 -5.15
N LEU A 66 8.95 -0.07 -3.90
CA LEU A 66 9.69 -0.56 -2.74
C LEU A 66 9.52 -2.08 -2.56
N TRP A 67 8.30 -2.60 -2.67
CA TRP A 67 8.06 -4.04 -2.62
C TRP A 67 8.64 -4.79 -3.82
N GLY A 68 8.69 -4.16 -5.00
CA GLY A 68 9.42 -4.70 -6.15
C GLY A 68 10.92 -4.82 -5.89
N ALA A 69 11.52 -3.81 -5.25
CA ALA A 69 12.91 -3.85 -4.82
C ALA A 69 13.14 -4.96 -3.78
N ILE A 70 12.25 -5.10 -2.80
CA ILE A 70 12.30 -6.19 -1.81
C ILE A 70 12.31 -7.55 -2.48
N VAL A 71 11.46 -7.80 -3.48
CA VAL A 71 11.46 -9.08 -4.22
C VAL A 71 12.83 -9.35 -4.87
N ASN A 72 13.40 -8.35 -5.54
CA ASN A 72 14.67 -8.49 -6.25
C ASN A 72 15.86 -8.66 -5.30
N ASP A 73 15.90 -7.88 -4.21
CA ASP A 73 16.94 -7.96 -3.20
C ASP A 73 16.83 -9.25 -2.37
N SER A 74 15.63 -9.78 -2.16
CA SER A 74 15.41 -11.09 -1.52
C SER A 74 16.03 -12.24 -2.34
N ARG A 75 15.79 -12.23 -3.66
CA ARG A 75 16.42 -13.20 -4.58
C ARG A 75 17.94 -13.03 -4.60
N THR A 76 18.41 -11.78 -4.60
CA THR A 76 19.84 -11.47 -4.61
C THR A 76 20.50 -11.95 -3.32
N TRP A 77 19.88 -11.69 -2.17
CA TRP A 77 20.34 -12.13 -0.85
C TRP A 77 20.54 -13.64 -0.80
N VAL A 78 19.51 -14.42 -1.14
CA VAL A 78 19.60 -15.89 -1.09
C VAL A 78 20.57 -16.43 -2.14
N ARG A 79 20.61 -15.84 -3.35
CA ARG A 79 21.57 -16.23 -4.38
C ARG A 79 23.01 -16.00 -3.92
N GLN A 80 23.30 -14.86 -3.30
CA GLN A 80 24.63 -14.54 -2.77
C GLN A 80 24.99 -15.47 -1.61
N LEU A 81 24.07 -15.74 -0.68
CA LEU A 81 24.32 -16.67 0.42
C LEU A 81 24.69 -18.08 -0.09
N ILE A 82 23.95 -18.60 -1.07
CA ILE A 82 24.21 -19.92 -1.66
C ILE A 82 25.53 -19.92 -2.44
N ALA A 83 25.80 -18.87 -3.23
CA ALA A 83 26.96 -18.83 -4.12
C ALA A 83 28.29 -18.55 -3.38
N PHE A 84 28.27 -17.79 -2.29
CA PHE A 84 29.48 -17.36 -1.59
C PHE A 84 29.83 -18.24 -0.39
N SER A 85 28.85 -18.90 0.24
CA SER A 85 29.13 -19.78 1.38
C SER A 85 29.85 -21.04 0.91
N LYS A 86 31.02 -21.31 1.49
CA LYS A 86 31.70 -22.60 1.33
C LYS A 86 30.83 -23.72 1.93
N SER A 87 30.74 -24.85 1.24
CA SER A 87 30.12 -26.06 1.79
C SER A 87 31.15 -26.83 2.62
N GLU A 88 30.79 -27.23 3.86
CA GLU A 88 31.69 -27.99 4.76
C GLU A 88 31.98 -29.42 4.28
N HIS A 89 31.21 -29.91 3.33
CA HIS A 89 31.44 -31.15 2.62
C HIS A 89 31.34 -30.88 1.12
N ASP A 90 32.13 -31.59 0.32
CA ASP A 90 32.20 -31.55 -1.16
C ASP A 90 30.86 -31.95 -1.86
N SER A 91 29.75 -31.91 -1.13
CA SER A 91 28.37 -32.11 -1.57
C SER A 91 27.80 -30.82 -2.14
N ARG A 92 27.08 -30.94 -3.25
CA ARG A 92 26.29 -29.88 -3.92
C ARG A 92 25.12 -29.32 -3.07
N ASP A 93 25.04 -29.71 -1.80
CA ASP A 93 23.96 -29.35 -0.90
C ASP A 93 24.24 -28.01 -0.20
N VAL A 94 23.18 -27.22 -0.04
CA VAL A 94 23.22 -25.92 0.65
C VAL A 94 23.48 -26.15 2.14
N SER A 95 24.43 -25.40 2.72
CA SER A 95 24.74 -25.52 4.15
C SER A 95 23.49 -25.24 5.02
N THR A 96 23.38 -25.94 6.15
CA THR A 96 22.27 -25.77 7.09
C THR A 96 22.13 -24.32 7.54
N THR A 97 23.24 -23.62 7.74
CA THR A 97 23.27 -22.20 8.11
C THR A 97 22.69 -21.31 7.02
N VAL A 98 23.09 -21.50 5.75
CA VAL A 98 22.53 -20.74 4.62
C VAL A 98 21.04 -21.00 4.48
N ARG A 99 20.60 -22.26 4.63
CA ARG A 99 19.18 -22.63 4.60
C ARG A 99 18.39 -21.92 5.70
N GLN A 100 18.91 -21.87 6.93
CA GLN A 100 18.29 -21.14 8.04
C GLN A 100 18.23 -19.63 7.77
N MET A 101 19.31 -19.02 7.26
CA MET A 101 19.31 -17.61 6.88
C MET A 101 18.30 -17.31 5.76
N ALA A 102 18.16 -18.19 4.78
CA ALA A 102 17.18 -18.05 3.71
C ALA A 102 15.74 -18.13 4.23
N PHE A 103 15.41 -19.08 5.11
CA PHE A 103 14.08 -19.14 5.73
C PHE A 103 13.80 -17.99 6.69
N ARG A 104 14.79 -17.53 7.48
CA ARG A 104 14.68 -16.30 8.26
C ARG A 104 14.33 -15.09 7.39
N HIS A 105 14.86 -15.04 6.17
CA HIS A 105 14.51 -14.00 5.20
C HIS A 105 13.07 -14.10 4.69
N ALA A 106 12.56 -15.32 4.47
CA ALA A 106 11.14 -15.53 4.20
C ALA A 106 10.26 -15.04 5.37
N ALA A 107 10.63 -15.40 6.61
CA ALA A 107 9.96 -14.94 7.83
C ALA A 107 9.95 -13.41 7.92
N TRP A 108 11.07 -12.75 7.59
CA TRP A 108 11.16 -11.29 7.54
C TRP A 108 10.15 -10.66 6.55
N CYS A 109 9.97 -11.25 5.36
CA CYS A 109 9.01 -10.74 4.37
C CYS A 109 7.57 -10.77 4.92
N TYR A 110 7.19 -11.87 5.56
CA TYR A 110 5.88 -12.00 6.22
C TYR A 110 5.74 -11.04 7.41
N ALA A 111 6.78 -10.92 8.24
CA ALA A 111 6.82 -9.98 9.36
C ALA A 111 6.59 -8.55 8.90
N LEU A 112 7.30 -8.12 7.85
CA LEU A 112 7.19 -6.77 7.29
C LEU A 112 5.79 -6.51 6.73
N SER A 113 5.27 -7.44 5.93
CA SER A 113 3.91 -7.37 5.39
C SER A 113 2.87 -7.15 6.49
N ARG A 114 2.96 -7.91 7.59
CA ARG A 114 2.00 -7.80 8.70
C ARG A 114 2.20 -6.55 9.54
N ASN A 115 3.45 -6.17 9.80
CA ASN A 115 3.77 -4.96 10.54
C ASN A 115 3.17 -3.71 9.85
N LEU A 116 3.32 -3.61 8.52
CA LEU A 116 2.73 -2.53 7.71
C LEU A 116 1.19 -2.53 7.75
N ARG A 117 0.56 -3.68 7.99
CA ARG A 117 -0.90 -3.87 8.04
C ARG A 117 -1.45 -3.97 9.47
N THR A 118 -0.67 -3.59 10.48
CA THR A 118 -1.05 -3.66 11.92
C THR A 118 -1.47 -5.06 12.40
N GLY A 119 -1.07 -6.11 11.69
CA GLY A 119 -1.29 -7.50 12.10
C GLY A 119 -0.18 -7.99 13.03
N ASP A 120 -0.42 -9.11 13.70
CA ASP A 120 0.61 -9.78 14.51
C ASP A 120 1.75 -10.27 13.58
N PRO A 121 2.99 -9.75 13.73
CA PRO A 121 4.10 -10.14 12.88
C PRO A 121 4.46 -11.61 13.00
N PHE A 122 4.15 -12.28 14.12
CA PHE A 122 4.64 -13.61 14.45
C PHE A 122 3.87 -14.78 13.81
N VAL A 123 2.70 -14.53 13.22
CA VAL A 123 1.82 -15.59 12.68
C VAL A 123 2.56 -16.46 11.64
N GLY A 124 2.58 -17.78 11.78
CA GLY A 124 3.23 -18.66 10.79
C GLY A 124 4.75 -18.46 10.62
N MET A 125 5.42 -17.73 11.52
CA MET A 125 6.89 -17.67 11.54
C MET A 125 7.51 -19.02 11.91
N ASP A 126 6.78 -19.85 12.63
CA ASP A 126 7.21 -21.17 13.09
C ASP A 126 7.41 -22.17 11.95
N GLU A 127 6.90 -21.89 10.75
CA GLU A 127 7.21 -22.63 9.52
C GLU A 127 8.65 -22.37 9.02
N PHE A 128 9.29 -21.28 9.45
CA PHE A 128 10.55 -20.78 8.90
C PHE A 128 11.70 -20.75 9.90
N ILE A 129 11.40 -20.42 11.17
CA ILE A 129 12.39 -20.25 12.23
C ILE A 129 11.92 -20.91 13.53
N SER A 130 12.86 -21.30 14.39
CA SER A 130 12.53 -21.99 15.64
C SER A 130 11.77 -21.08 16.60
N ARG A 131 10.97 -21.69 17.50
CA ARG A 131 10.24 -20.95 18.54
C ARG A 131 11.17 -20.18 19.47
N ASP A 132 12.33 -20.75 19.78
CA ASP A 132 13.36 -20.07 20.58
C ASP A 132 13.84 -18.79 19.90
N GLU A 133 14.02 -18.80 18.57
CA GLU A 133 14.40 -17.61 17.82
C GLU A 133 13.27 -16.57 17.81
N ILE A 134 12.02 -17.00 17.57
CA ILE A 134 10.83 -16.14 17.60
C ILE A 134 10.71 -15.40 18.93
N ASP A 135 10.93 -16.11 20.04
CA ASP A 135 10.84 -15.53 21.38
C ASP A 135 11.87 -14.43 21.62
N THR A 136 13.03 -14.47 20.95
CA THR A 136 14.03 -13.38 21.02
C THR A 136 13.53 -12.06 20.40
N TYR A 137 12.55 -12.11 19.51
CA TYR A 137 12.01 -10.93 18.83
C TYR A 137 10.83 -10.29 19.57
N ARG A 138 10.21 -10.98 20.55
CA ARG A 138 9.01 -10.48 21.25
C ARG A 138 9.21 -9.19 22.01
N THR A 139 10.44 -8.88 22.42
CA THR A 139 10.80 -7.65 23.11
C THR A 139 11.08 -6.47 22.17
N SER A 140 11.06 -6.70 20.85
CA SER A 140 11.40 -5.70 19.84
C SER A 140 10.17 -4.91 19.38
N ASN A 141 10.26 -3.58 19.39
CA ASN A 141 9.21 -2.72 18.84
C ASN A 141 9.11 -2.79 17.31
N ASN A 142 10.23 -3.06 16.63
CA ASN A 142 10.29 -3.26 15.19
C ASN A 142 10.85 -4.66 14.89
N VAL A 143 9.93 -5.64 14.83
CA VAL A 143 10.26 -7.05 14.58
C VAL A 143 10.97 -7.26 13.23
N PRO A 144 10.52 -6.70 12.09
CA PRO A 144 11.25 -6.80 10.83
C PRO A 144 12.71 -6.33 10.93
N ASN A 145 12.95 -5.18 11.57
CA ASN A 145 14.31 -4.67 11.75
C ASN A 145 15.17 -5.59 12.66
N ALA A 146 14.57 -6.15 13.71
CA ALA A 146 15.26 -7.10 14.59
C ALA A 146 15.69 -8.38 13.85
N ILE A 147 14.86 -8.86 12.91
CA ILE A 147 15.21 -10.01 12.07
C ILE A 147 16.38 -9.68 11.13
N LEU A 148 16.39 -8.51 10.47
CA LEU A 148 17.54 -8.09 9.63
C LEU A 148 18.81 -7.93 10.46
N HIS A 149 18.70 -7.40 11.69
CA HIS A 149 19.84 -7.31 12.60
C HIS A 149 20.40 -8.71 12.95
N ARG A 150 19.53 -9.71 13.18
CA ARG A 150 19.96 -11.10 13.38
C ARG A 150 20.69 -11.64 12.14
N GLN A 151 20.20 -11.35 10.93
CA GLN A 151 20.88 -11.75 9.69
C GLN A 151 22.30 -11.18 9.61
N ALA A 152 22.51 -9.92 9.96
CA ALA A 152 23.83 -9.29 9.96
C ALA A 152 24.78 -9.96 10.99
N ILE A 153 24.28 -10.29 12.18
CA ILE A 153 25.07 -11.03 13.19
C ILE A 153 25.48 -12.42 12.66
N GLU A 154 24.56 -13.12 12.01
CA GLU A 154 24.83 -14.46 11.46
C GLU A 154 25.81 -14.38 10.29
N LEU A 155 25.67 -13.38 9.42
CA LEU A 155 26.60 -13.10 8.34
C LEU A 155 28.01 -12.82 8.86
N ARG A 156 28.14 -12.07 9.96
CA ARG A 156 29.42 -11.84 10.63
C ARG A 156 30.04 -13.14 11.15
N ARG A 157 29.24 -14.05 11.71
CA ARG A 157 29.74 -15.36 12.19
C ARG A 157 30.31 -16.20 11.04
N LEU A 158 29.63 -16.24 9.89
CA LEU A 158 30.15 -16.92 8.69
C LEU A 158 31.51 -16.35 8.28
N ARG A 159 31.69 -15.03 8.38
CA ARG A 159 32.98 -14.38 8.09
C ARG A 159 34.06 -14.75 9.11
N GLU A 160 33.74 -14.73 10.41
CA GLU A 160 34.67 -15.10 11.49
C GLU A 160 35.10 -16.57 11.40
N GLN A 161 34.23 -17.44 10.86
CA GLN A 161 34.51 -18.85 10.58
C GLN A 161 35.20 -19.09 9.23
N ASN A 162 35.56 -18.03 8.48
CA ASN A 162 36.15 -18.10 7.13
C ASN A 162 35.32 -18.86 6.09
N GLN A 163 33.99 -18.94 6.29
CA GLN A 163 33.05 -19.54 5.33
C GLN A 163 32.76 -18.63 4.13
N ILE A 164 33.00 -17.33 4.29
CA ILE A 164 32.89 -16.29 3.26
C ILE A 164 34.12 -15.37 3.29
N GLU A 165 34.51 -14.85 2.13
CA GLU A 165 35.60 -13.90 1.96
C GLU A 165 35.18 -12.46 2.30
N LEU A 166 36.16 -11.55 2.46
CA LEU A 166 35.87 -10.16 2.82
C LEU A 166 35.01 -9.42 1.78
N TYR A 167 35.31 -9.58 0.50
CA TYR A 167 34.55 -8.91 -0.56
C TYR A 167 33.12 -9.46 -0.67
N GLU A 168 32.93 -10.76 -0.44
CA GLU A 168 31.62 -11.41 -0.42
C GLU A 168 30.77 -10.93 0.77
N PHE A 169 31.38 -10.82 1.95
CA PHE A 169 30.75 -10.23 3.13
C PHE A 169 30.29 -8.79 2.87
N VAL A 170 31.14 -7.96 2.26
CA VAL A 170 30.77 -6.56 1.92
C VAL A 170 29.59 -6.51 0.94
N GLU A 171 29.55 -7.39 -0.06
CA GLU A 171 28.44 -7.43 -1.02
C GLU A 171 27.12 -7.94 -0.40
N LEU A 172 27.19 -8.90 0.53
CA LEU A 172 26.04 -9.38 1.30
C LEU A 172 25.49 -8.29 2.23
N GLU A 173 26.35 -7.57 2.95
CA GLU A 173 25.97 -6.41 3.78
C GLU A 173 25.35 -5.27 2.97
N ARG A 174 25.83 -5.02 1.74
CA ARG A 174 25.19 -4.07 0.82
C ARG A 174 23.76 -4.48 0.49
N THR A 175 23.51 -5.78 0.29
CA THR A 175 22.15 -6.29 0.07
C THR A 175 21.26 -6.12 1.30
N LEU A 176 21.75 -6.42 2.51
CA LEU A 176 21.02 -6.12 3.75
C LEU A 176 20.71 -4.62 3.89
N THR A 177 21.65 -3.76 3.54
CA THR A 177 21.45 -2.30 3.54
C THR A 177 20.31 -1.88 2.61
N ARG A 178 20.23 -2.45 1.39
CA ARG A 178 19.12 -2.15 0.44
C ARG A 178 17.76 -2.64 0.95
N LEU A 179 17.73 -3.82 1.60
CA LEU A 179 16.52 -4.34 2.24
C LEU A 179 16.06 -3.43 3.39
N THR A 180 16.98 -2.98 4.24
CA THR A 180 16.71 -2.02 5.32
C THR A 180 16.18 -0.68 4.77
N ASN A 181 16.77 -0.16 3.70
CA ASN A 181 16.29 1.07 3.06
C ASN A 181 14.87 0.91 2.50
N SER A 182 14.57 -0.23 1.88
CA SER A 182 13.24 -0.52 1.34
C SER A 182 12.18 -0.65 2.45
N MET A 183 12.53 -1.33 3.56
CA MET A 183 11.72 -1.41 4.77
C MET A 183 11.44 -0.03 5.37
N GLY A 184 12.48 0.80 5.56
CA GLY A 184 12.34 2.16 6.07
C GLY A 184 11.49 3.04 5.15
N GLY A 185 11.57 2.84 3.82
CA GLY A 185 10.67 3.47 2.86
C GLY A 185 9.20 3.09 3.07
N CYS A 186 8.92 1.79 3.26
CA CYS A 186 7.56 1.31 3.52
C CYS A 186 7.02 1.86 4.84
N GLU A 187 7.83 1.85 5.89
CA GLU A 187 7.50 2.41 7.20
C GLU A 187 7.22 3.91 7.13
N ARG A 188 8.02 4.67 6.35
CA ARG A 188 7.78 6.09 6.12
C ARG A 188 6.42 6.33 5.46
N ILE A 189 6.06 5.55 4.44
CA ILE A 189 4.75 5.66 3.77
C ILE A 189 3.61 5.34 4.77
N LYS A 190 3.77 4.29 5.59
CA LYS A 190 2.75 3.89 6.57
C LYS A 190 2.57 4.88 7.71
N ASN A 191 3.69 5.36 8.27
CA ASN A 191 3.70 6.14 9.51
C ASN A 191 3.65 7.65 9.28
N THR A 192 3.83 8.10 8.04
CA THR A 192 3.69 9.52 7.65
C THR A 192 2.38 9.71 6.89
N PRO A 193 1.25 9.96 7.59
CA PRO A 193 -0.05 10.10 6.95
C PRO A 193 -0.07 11.31 6.00
N PHE A 194 -0.92 11.23 4.99
CA PHE A 194 -1.12 12.37 4.07
C PHE A 194 -1.63 13.59 4.86
N PRO A 195 -1.16 14.83 4.55
CA PRO A 195 -1.53 16.02 5.31
C PRO A 195 -3.05 16.19 5.49
N ALA A 196 -3.54 15.95 6.72
CA ALA A 196 -4.97 15.94 7.03
C ALA A 196 -5.68 17.28 6.80
N LEU A 197 -4.97 18.40 6.91
CA LEU A 197 -5.53 19.73 6.63
C LEU A 197 -5.91 19.87 5.15
N TYR A 198 -5.06 19.35 4.26
CA TYR A 198 -5.31 19.38 2.83
C TYR A 198 -6.53 18.52 2.47
N SER A 199 -6.60 17.29 3.01
CA SER A 199 -7.75 16.41 2.80
C SER A 199 -9.06 17.05 3.28
N ARG A 200 -9.07 17.68 4.47
CA ARG A 200 -10.25 18.38 5.00
C ARG A 200 -10.66 19.57 4.14
N MET A 201 -9.69 20.34 3.65
CA MET A 201 -9.96 21.51 2.80
C MET A 201 -10.61 21.11 1.47
N VAL A 202 -10.05 20.11 0.77
CA VAL A 202 -10.61 19.62 -0.51
C VAL A 202 -12.01 19.05 -0.31
N HIS A 203 -12.22 18.25 0.75
CA HIS A 203 -13.53 17.69 1.07
C HIS A 203 -14.57 18.80 1.36
N GLY A 204 -14.20 19.82 2.15
CA GLY A 204 -15.07 20.96 2.44
C GLY A 204 -15.44 21.77 1.20
N LEU A 205 -14.49 21.99 0.27
CA LEU A 205 -14.75 22.67 -1.00
C LEU A 205 -15.71 21.87 -1.90
N ILE A 206 -15.57 20.54 -1.97
CA ILE A 206 -16.48 19.68 -2.74
C ILE A 206 -17.90 19.80 -2.19
N TYR A 207 -18.11 19.63 -0.88
CA TYR A 207 -19.46 19.74 -0.30
C TYR A 207 -20.04 21.16 -0.41
N GLY A 208 -19.20 22.19 -0.26
CA GLY A 208 -19.62 23.57 -0.52
C GLY A 208 -20.10 23.76 -1.96
N PHE A 209 -19.34 23.25 -2.94
CA PHE A 209 -19.74 23.29 -4.34
C PHE A 209 -21.03 22.52 -4.62
N VAL A 210 -21.16 21.29 -4.11
CA VAL A 210 -22.36 20.46 -4.27
C VAL A 210 -23.60 21.13 -3.65
N LEU A 211 -23.44 21.86 -2.54
CA LEU A 211 -24.52 22.63 -1.92
C LEU A 211 -25.01 23.76 -2.85
N PHE A 212 -24.12 24.52 -3.47
CA PHE A 212 -24.54 25.65 -4.30
C PHE A 212 -24.87 25.29 -5.76
N LEU A 213 -24.46 24.10 -6.22
CA LEU A 213 -24.64 23.64 -7.60
C LEU A 213 -26.09 23.68 -8.11
N PRO A 214 -27.10 23.12 -7.41
CA PRO A 214 -28.47 23.09 -7.95
C PRO A 214 -29.07 24.49 -8.11
N PHE A 215 -28.70 25.46 -7.25
CA PHE A 215 -29.14 26.86 -7.41
C PHE A 215 -28.59 27.52 -8.67
N GLY A 216 -27.35 27.19 -9.05
CA GLY A 216 -26.78 27.68 -10.30
C GLY A 216 -27.43 27.11 -11.56
N LEU A 217 -28.28 26.09 -11.41
CA LEU A 217 -28.90 25.34 -12.49
C LEU A 217 -30.43 25.54 -12.56
N VAL A 218 -31.02 26.45 -11.77
CA VAL A 218 -32.49 26.69 -11.75
C VAL A 218 -33.05 27.16 -13.09
N GLN A 219 -32.22 27.76 -13.96
CA GLN A 219 -32.62 28.16 -15.32
C GLN A 219 -32.64 26.98 -16.31
N VAL A 220 -32.13 25.81 -15.89
CA VAL A 220 -32.19 24.56 -16.68
C VAL A 220 -33.47 23.83 -16.30
N PRO A 221 -34.19 23.20 -17.25
CA PRO A 221 -35.38 22.40 -16.93
C PRO A 221 -35.10 21.40 -15.80
N THR A 222 -36.04 21.23 -14.87
CA THR A 222 -35.86 20.45 -13.64
C THR A 222 -35.24 19.05 -13.84
N PRO A 223 -35.62 18.25 -14.87
CA PRO A 223 -34.96 16.97 -15.12
C PRO A 223 -33.45 17.11 -15.39
N GLY A 224 -33.05 18.17 -16.11
CA GLY A 224 -31.65 18.50 -16.39
C GLY A 224 -30.92 18.98 -15.14
N LEU A 225 -31.53 19.84 -14.32
CA LEU A 225 -30.98 20.29 -13.03
C LEU A 225 -30.63 19.08 -12.15
N ILE A 226 -31.58 18.16 -11.95
CA ILE A 226 -31.38 16.96 -11.13
C ILE A 226 -30.25 16.12 -11.70
N PHE A 227 -30.30 15.80 -13.00
CA PHE A 227 -29.31 14.93 -13.64
C PHE A 227 -27.90 15.52 -13.59
N ILE A 228 -27.72 16.79 -13.95
CA ILE A 228 -26.41 17.45 -13.96
C ILE A 228 -25.86 17.58 -12.55
N SER A 229 -26.69 17.99 -11.59
CA SER A 229 -26.26 18.15 -10.19
C SER A 229 -25.75 16.82 -9.63
N LEU A 230 -26.53 15.74 -9.74
CA LEU A 230 -26.15 14.44 -9.22
C LEU A 230 -24.93 13.86 -9.94
N SER A 231 -24.83 14.05 -11.25
CA SER A 231 -23.69 13.55 -12.04
C SER A 231 -22.38 14.25 -11.67
N LEU A 232 -22.38 15.58 -11.53
CA LEU A 232 -21.20 16.34 -11.12
C LEU A 232 -20.81 16.02 -9.68
N SER A 233 -21.77 15.97 -8.75
CA SER A 233 -21.51 15.59 -7.36
C SER A 233 -20.87 14.21 -7.26
N LEU A 234 -21.43 13.23 -7.99
CA LEU A 234 -20.87 11.88 -8.05
C LEU A 234 -19.46 11.90 -8.63
N GLY A 235 -19.21 12.65 -9.71
CA GLY A 235 -17.90 12.76 -10.33
C GLY A 235 -16.83 13.29 -9.37
N PHE A 236 -17.09 14.41 -8.69
CA PHE A 236 -16.15 14.98 -7.73
C PHE A 236 -15.91 14.06 -6.53
N LEU A 237 -16.96 13.46 -5.96
CA LEU A 237 -16.81 12.55 -4.83
C LEU A 237 -16.10 11.25 -5.21
N LEU A 238 -16.32 10.72 -6.41
CA LEU A 238 -15.65 9.52 -6.90
C LEU A 238 -14.14 9.74 -6.98
N VAL A 239 -13.70 10.82 -7.61
CA VAL A 239 -12.28 11.13 -7.74
C VAL A 239 -11.66 11.40 -6.35
N ASP A 240 -12.37 12.07 -5.44
CA ASP A 240 -11.90 12.28 -4.07
C ASP A 240 -11.73 10.96 -3.31
N HIS A 241 -12.67 10.04 -3.45
CA HIS A 241 -12.59 8.71 -2.88
C HIS A 241 -11.43 7.89 -3.44
N VAL A 242 -11.18 7.95 -4.75
CA VAL A 242 -10.01 7.29 -5.36
C VAL A 242 -8.72 7.82 -4.75
N ALA A 243 -8.59 9.14 -4.59
CA ALA A 243 -7.41 9.74 -3.97
C ALA A 243 -7.21 9.30 -2.51
N ILE A 244 -8.29 9.12 -1.73
CA ILE A 244 -8.24 8.60 -0.35
C ILE A 244 -7.80 7.13 -0.34
N TYR A 245 -8.21 6.33 -1.31
CA TYR A 245 -7.83 4.93 -1.39
C TYR A 245 -6.34 4.75 -1.72
N LEU A 246 -5.82 5.51 -2.67
CA LEU A 246 -4.43 5.40 -3.10
C LEU A 246 -3.43 5.91 -2.04
N GLN A 247 -3.82 6.86 -1.18
CA GLN A 247 -2.88 7.47 -0.24
C GLN A 247 -2.34 6.50 0.84
N ASP A 248 -3.08 5.40 1.12
CA ASP A 248 -2.81 4.45 2.22
C ASP A 248 -2.62 3.00 1.71
N PRO A 249 -1.54 2.69 0.95
CA PRO A 249 -1.37 1.45 0.18
C PRO A 249 -1.09 0.18 1.01
N PHE A 250 -1.15 0.28 2.34
CA PHE A 250 -0.90 -0.81 3.30
C PHE A 250 -2.06 -0.96 4.31
N SER A 251 -3.29 -0.79 3.84
CA SER A 251 -4.52 -0.88 4.63
C SER A 251 -5.30 -2.19 4.40
N ASN A 252 -4.75 -3.11 3.59
CA ASN A 252 -5.37 -4.38 3.20
C ASN A 252 -6.67 -4.22 2.41
N ARG A 253 -6.78 -3.15 1.63
CA ARG A 253 -7.90 -2.90 0.70
C ARG A 253 -7.62 -3.54 -0.66
N PRO A 254 -8.65 -3.74 -1.51
CA PRO A 254 -8.48 -4.41 -2.79
C PRO A 254 -7.44 -3.83 -3.76
N SER A 255 -7.22 -2.52 -3.71
CA SER A 255 -6.27 -1.80 -4.58
C SER A 255 -4.88 -1.64 -3.95
N ASP A 256 -4.68 -2.12 -2.72
CA ASP A 256 -3.45 -1.93 -1.98
C ASP A 256 -2.31 -2.79 -2.53
N THR A 257 -1.09 -2.52 -2.07
CA THR A 257 0.04 -3.37 -2.45
C THR A 257 -0.17 -4.78 -1.88
N PRO A 258 -0.11 -5.86 -2.71
CA PRO A 258 -0.38 -7.23 -2.29
C PRO A 258 0.84 -7.84 -1.58
N THR A 259 1.19 -7.28 -0.42
CA THR A 259 2.43 -7.62 0.29
C THR A 259 2.47 -9.08 0.72
N LEU A 260 1.32 -9.72 0.99
CA LEU A 260 1.28 -11.14 1.37
C LEU A 260 1.55 -12.05 0.16
N ALA A 261 0.92 -11.81 -0.99
CA ALA A 261 1.20 -12.54 -2.22
C ALA A 261 2.64 -12.33 -2.71
N LEU A 262 3.22 -11.15 -2.50
CA LEU A 262 4.64 -10.90 -2.79
C LEU A 262 5.54 -11.68 -1.83
N SER A 263 5.23 -11.73 -0.53
CA SER A 263 5.93 -12.59 0.43
C SER A 263 5.84 -14.07 0.07
N ARG A 264 4.66 -14.56 -0.35
CA ARG A 264 4.49 -15.93 -0.86
C ARG A 264 5.35 -16.19 -2.10
N THR A 265 5.40 -15.23 -3.03
CA THR A 265 6.25 -15.33 -4.22
C THR A 265 7.73 -15.42 -3.86
N ILE A 266 8.18 -14.62 -2.88
CA ILE A 266 9.54 -14.66 -2.37
C ILE A 266 9.82 -16.01 -1.72
N GLU A 267 8.92 -16.52 -0.87
CA GLU A 267 9.04 -17.83 -0.23
C GLU A 267 9.22 -18.95 -1.27
N ILE A 268 8.37 -18.99 -2.30
CA ILE A 268 8.46 -19.97 -3.38
C ILE A 268 9.83 -19.88 -4.07
N ASN A 269 10.30 -18.68 -4.38
CA ASN A 269 11.60 -18.49 -5.01
C ASN A 269 12.74 -18.96 -4.10
N ILE A 270 12.66 -18.70 -2.79
CA ILE A 270 13.65 -19.17 -1.82
C ILE A 270 13.70 -20.69 -1.78
N ARG A 271 12.55 -21.36 -1.64
CA ARG A 271 12.46 -22.83 -1.62
C ARG A 271 13.03 -23.45 -2.90
N GLN A 272 12.67 -22.90 -4.06
CA GLN A 272 13.19 -23.33 -5.36
C GLN A 272 14.72 -23.17 -5.45
N MET A 273 15.26 -22.03 -5.00
CA MET A 273 16.71 -21.79 -5.00
C MET A 273 17.47 -22.70 -4.04
N LEU A 274 16.83 -23.14 -2.96
CA LEU A 274 17.37 -24.11 -2.01
C LEU A 274 17.27 -25.56 -2.50
N GLY A 275 16.61 -25.81 -3.64
CA GLY A 275 16.42 -27.15 -4.20
C GLY A 275 15.28 -27.95 -3.56
N ASP A 276 14.38 -27.31 -2.83
CA ASP A 276 13.18 -27.99 -2.29
C ASP A 276 12.29 -28.48 -3.44
N THR A 277 11.69 -29.65 -3.28
CA THR A 277 10.75 -30.23 -4.26
C THR A 277 9.30 -29.81 -4.03
N GLU A 278 9.01 -29.28 -2.84
CA GLU A 278 7.67 -28.87 -2.43
C GLU A 278 7.72 -27.41 -1.95
N TRP A 279 6.75 -26.63 -2.40
CA TRP A 279 6.54 -25.26 -2.00
C TRP A 279 5.05 -24.94 -2.07
N PRO A 280 4.58 -23.96 -1.31
CA PRO A 280 3.17 -23.56 -1.33
C PRO A 280 2.76 -23.01 -2.69
N ASP A 281 1.47 -23.15 -3.00
CA ASP A 281 0.89 -22.54 -4.19
C ASP A 281 0.96 -21.00 -4.15
N LYS A 282 1.01 -20.39 -5.33
CA LYS A 282 0.86 -18.95 -5.45
C LYS A 282 -0.54 -18.55 -4.94
N LEU A 283 -0.60 -17.41 -4.27
CA LEU A 283 -1.90 -16.82 -3.95
C LEU A 283 -2.52 -16.31 -5.25
N GLU A 284 -3.72 -16.81 -5.54
CA GLU A 284 -4.51 -16.39 -6.70
C GLU A 284 -5.44 -15.23 -6.32
N PRO A 285 -5.78 -14.34 -7.27
CA PRO A 285 -6.74 -13.27 -7.01
C PRO A 285 -8.11 -13.84 -6.63
N VAL A 286 -8.69 -13.36 -5.54
CA VAL A 286 -10.08 -13.64 -5.14
C VAL A 286 -10.93 -12.46 -5.60
N ASP A 287 -11.91 -12.68 -6.46
CA ASP A 287 -12.73 -11.62 -7.07
C ASP A 287 -11.92 -10.54 -7.80
N GLY A 288 -10.80 -10.92 -8.43
CA GLY A 288 -9.89 -10.00 -9.12
C GLY A 288 -8.95 -9.22 -8.19
N VAL A 289 -8.95 -9.54 -6.89
CA VAL A 289 -8.17 -8.88 -5.85
C VAL A 289 -7.07 -9.80 -5.34
N LEU A 290 -5.83 -9.31 -5.35
CA LEU A 290 -4.69 -10.00 -4.77
C LEU A 290 -4.31 -9.33 -3.44
N TYR A 291 -4.14 -10.12 -2.37
CA TYR A 291 -3.86 -9.63 -1.02
C TYR A 291 -2.41 -9.86 -0.59
#